data_AF-A0A2E7LGJ6-F1
#
_entry.id   AF-A0A2E7LGJ6-F1
#
_cell.length_a   1.000
_cell.length_b   1.000
_cell.length_c   1.000
_cell.angle_alpha   90.00
_cell.angle_beta   90.00
_cell.angle_gamma   90.00
#
_symmetry.space_group_name_H-M   'P 1'
#
loop_
_entity.id
_entity.type
_entity.pdbx_description
1 polymer ?
#
loop_
_entity_poly.entity_id
_entity_poly.type
_entity_poly.pdbx_seq_one_letter_code
_entity_poly.pdbx_strand_id
1 'polypeptide(L)'
;ILQRHDAIKELAPRAALRENLLLLGRQLKDYPSGPERLVEWTESPHWLLRKRWLTLLVRLLPATFIASGLTLFLWEASQAAWLLFFALLGCQFLLSLLFGGQIHTLFHHVSSGRGEVQNYLELFQLIDQEPVTSAKLVALRKQATLENGGIHRRLRQLGSIMILANLRHSAMTFPLWLVLQVGLLWDFHVLAILETWKQRYGSQVRSWFTALGEYEALGSLAALHHDDPAWSFPTMAPAGKPVQARGLGHPLLTDDSRVANDVEIGNPQCCLLVTGSNMSGKSTLLRSIGLNLSLAQMGSPVCATYWKSPPLRIMTSMRVSDSLDQGVSFYFAELQRLKEIVDTVRNSTAPNQPQILFLLDEILQGTNSRERHIAVQQVLTHLLEKGAMGAVSTHDLDLAQIEPLRSACHAVHFRETIEKTETGLRMDFDYRLRNGIATTTNALQLLEIVGLTDLP
;
A
#
# COMPACT_ATOMS: atom_id res chain seq x y z
N ILE A 1 12.80 -1.53 9.09
CA ILE A 1 13.15 -2.78 8.38
C ILE A 1 13.43 -3.89 9.37
N LEU A 2 14.48 -3.83 10.18
CA LEU A 2 14.80 -4.89 11.17
C LEU A 2 13.62 -5.26 12.08
N GLN A 3 12.95 -4.27 12.66
CA GLN A 3 11.74 -4.51 13.48
C GLN A 3 10.59 -5.19 12.72
N ARG A 4 10.51 -5.02 11.38
CA ARG A 4 9.53 -5.74 10.54
C ARG A 4 9.95 -7.19 10.32
N HIS A 5 11.26 -7.48 10.23
CA HIS A 5 11.76 -8.86 10.13
C HIS A 5 11.32 -9.68 11.34
N ASP A 6 11.51 -9.12 12.55
CA ASP A 6 11.14 -9.82 13.79
C ASP A 6 9.63 -10.06 13.87
N ALA A 7 8.81 -9.07 13.46
CA ALA A 7 7.36 -9.22 13.40
C ALA A 7 6.92 -10.28 12.38
N ILE A 8 7.51 -10.29 11.18
CA ILE A 8 7.20 -11.27 10.13
C ILE A 8 7.57 -12.68 10.59
N LYS A 9 8.76 -12.85 11.19
CA LYS A 9 9.20 -14.14 11.76
C LYS A 9 8.28 -14.62 12.88
N GLU A 10 7.81 -13.72 13.73
CA GLU A 10 6.86 -14.05 14.80
C GLU A 10 5.48 -14.44 14.26
N LEU A 11 5.00 -13.80 13.19
CA LEU A 11 3.70 -14.07 12.58
C LEU A 11 3.71 -15.30 11.65
N ALA A 12 4.85 -15.63 11.02
CA ALA A 12 4.98 -16.70 10.03
C ALA A 12 4.57 -18.11 10.53
N PRO A 13 4.82 -18.55 11.77
CA PRO A 13 4.31 -19.84 12.23
C PRO A 13 2.81 -19.83 12.58
N ARG A 14 2.17 -18.66 12.70
CA ARG A 14 0.79 -18.51 13.19
C ARG A 14 -0.26 -18.57 12.07
N ALA A 15 -0.35 -19.69 11.37
CA ALA A 15 -1.24 -19.84 10.21
C ALA A 15 -2.71 -19.50 10.53
N ALA A 16 -3.25 -20.06 11.62
CA ALA A 16 -4.64 -19.83 12.03
C ALA A 16 -4.96 -18.34 12.26
N LEU A 17 -4.04 -17.58 12.86
CA LEU A 17 -4.21 -16.15 13.06
C LEU A 17 -4.27 -15.40 11.72
N ARG A 18 -3.36 -15.72 10.79
CA ARG A 18 -3.32 -15.08 9.47
C ARG A 18 -4.56 -15.42 8.65
N GLU A 19 -5.01 -16.66 8.69
CA GLU A 19 -6.23 -17.12 8.02
C GLU A 19 -7.47 -16.42 8.59
N ASN A 20 -7.61 -16.35 9.91
CA ASN A 20 -8.70 -15.63 10.56
C ASN A 20 -8.71 -14.14 10.19
N LEU A 21 -7.53 -13.51 10.14
CA LEU A 21 -7.39 -12.12 9.73
C LEU A 21 -7.80 -11.93 8.26
N LEU A 22 -7.41 -12.84 7.36
CA LEU A 22 -7.83 -12.82 5.96
C LEU A 22 -9.35 -13.04 5.81
N LEU A 23 -9.93 -13.97 6.58
CA LEU A 23 -11.37 -14.27 6.55
C LEU A 23 -12.20 -13.07 6.98
N LEU A 24 -11.86 -12.46 8.13
CA LEU A 24 -12.51 -11.25 8.62
C LEU A 24 -12.29 -10.07 7.67
N GLY A 25 -11.08 -9.92 7.11
CA GLY A 25 -10.78 -8.89 6.10
C GLY A 25 -11.60 -9.06 4.82
N ARG A 26 -11.86 -10.28 4.37
CA ARG A 26 -12.71 -10.54 3.19
C ARG A 26 -14.17 -10.14 3.41
N GLN A 27 -14.68 -10.21 4.63
CA GLN A 27 -16.02 -9.74 4.97
C GLN A 27 -16.16 -8.21 4.88
N LEU A 28 -15.05 -7.48 4.82
CA LEU A 28 -15.06 -6.03 4.61
C LEU A 28 -15.17 -5.63 3.13
N LYS A 29 -15.04 -6.56 2.17
CA LYS A 29 -15.10 -6.26 0.72
C LYS A 29 -16.44 -5.71 0.26
N ASP A 30 -17.51 -5.98 1.01
CA ASP A 30 -18.85 -5.43 0.76
C ASP A 30 -18.93 -3.91 1.02
N TYR A 31 -17.85 -3.32 1.56
CA TYR A 31 -17.75 -1.91 1.94
C TYR A 31 -16.59 -1.22 1.18
N PRO A 32 -16.80 -0.81 -0.09
CA PRO A 32 -15.73 -0.35 -0.99
C PRO A 32 -15.00 0.92 -0.53
N SER A 33 -15.57 1.66 0.41
CA SER A 33 -14.99 2.87 0.97
C SER A 33 -14.01 2.65 2.13
N GLY A 34 -13.86 1.40 2.62
CA GLY A 34 -12.94 1.11 3.72
C GLY A 34 -13.25 1.89 5.02
N PRO A 35 -12.29 2.00 5.95
CA PRO A 35 -12.44 2.78 7.16
C PRO A 35 -12.43 4.31 6.92
N GLU A 36 -12.09 4.77 5.72
CA GLU A 36 -11.86 6.17 5.38
C GLU A 36 -13.08 7.05 5.64
N ARG A 37 -14.29 6.58 5.34
CA ARG A 37 -15.52 7.34 5.66
C ARG A 37 -15.66 7.62 7.15
N LEU A 38 -15.41 6.61 7.98
CA LEU A 38 -15.47 6.77 9.44
C LEU A 38 -14.37 7.71 9.92
N VAL A 39 -13.16 7.58 9.38
CA VAL A 39 -12.02 8.45 9.70
C VAL A 39 -12.31 9.91 9.31
N GLU A 40 -12.74 10.17 8.08
CA GLU A 40 -13.12 11.51 7.60
C GLU A 40 -14.25 12.11 8.45
N TRP A 41 -15.26 11.31 8.81
CA TRP A 41 -16.31 11.76 9.69
C TRP A 41 -15.76 12.15 11.08
N THR A 42 -14.83 11.38 11.65
CA THR A 42 -14.23 11.72 12.95
C THR A 42 -13.35 12.97 12.93
N GLU A 43 -12.80 13.32 11.76
CA GLU A 43 -11.95 14.49 11.56
C GLU A 43 -12.74 15.74 11.13
N SER A 44 -13.97 15.57 10.64
CA SER A 44 -14.84 16.68 10.26
C SER A 44 -15.19 17.59 11.46
N PRO A 45 -15.58 18.86 11.26
CA PRO A 45 -15.94 19.74 12.37
C PRO A 45 -17.20 19.28 13.13
N HIS A 46 -17.31 19.66 14.40
CA HIS A 46 -18.54 19.50 15.20
C HIS A 46 -19.59 20.55 14.79
N TRP A 47 -20.84 20.13 14.64
CA TRP A 47 -21.95 21.03 14.28
C TRP A 47 -22.72 21.51 15.52
N LEU A 48 -23.10 20.62 16.43
CA LEU A 48 -23.91 20.96 17.61
C LEU A 48 -23.07 21.60 18.72
N LEU A 49 -21.97 20.97 19.12
CA LEU A 49 -21.08 21.44 20.19
C LEU A 49 -20.43 22.80 19.87
N ARG A 50 -20.30 23.16 18.58
CA ARG A 50 -19.84 24.49 18.15
C ARG A 50 -20.87 25.58 18.47
N LYS A 51 -22.17 25.25 18.46
CA LYS A 51 -23.28 26.16 18.74
C LYS A 51 -23.64 26.09 20.24
N ARG A 52 -22.89 26.81 21.07
CA ARG A 52 -23.08 26.82 22.54
C ARG A 52 -24.51 27.17 22.97
N TRP A 53 -25.13 28.14 22.30
CA TRP A 53 -26.52 28.53 22.56
C TRP A 53 -27.50 27.38 22.32
N LEU A 54 -27.31 26.63 21.23
CA LEU A 54 -28.17 25.51 20.86
C LEU A 54 -27.97 24.33 21.82
N THR A 55 -26.72 24.07 22.23
CA THR A 55 -26.40 23.02 23.22
C THR A 55 -27.02 23.33 24.58
N LEU A 56 -27.01 24.59 25.02
CA LEU A 56 -27.66 25.03 26.27
C LEU A 56 -29.18 24.84 26.16
N LEU A 57 -29.75 25.29 25.06
CA LEU A 57 -31.19 25.25 24.79
C LEU A 57 -31.72 23.81 24.76
N VAL A 58 -31.00 22.89 24.09
CA VAL A 58 -31.29 21.45 24.08
C VAL A 58 -31.29 20.84 25.47
N ARG A 59 -30.50 21.36 26.43
CA ARG A 59 -30.50 20.86 27.82
C ARG A 59 -31.59 21.48 28.67
N LEU A 60 -31.86 22.77 28.50
CA LEU A 60 -32.81 23.52 29.32
C LEU A 60 -34.27 23.24 28.93
N LEU A 61 -34.60 23.18 27.63
CA LEU A 61 -35.99 23.01 27.18
C LEU A 61 -36.64 21.69 27.64
N PRO A 62 -35.98 20.52 27.52
CA PRO A 62 -36.50 19.28 28.08
C PRO A 62 -36.65 19.32 29.60
N ALA A 63 -35.69 19.91 30.30
CA ALA A 63 -35.72 20.01 31.76
C ALA A 63 -36.89 20.88 32.25
N THR A 64 -37.12 22.03 31.61
CA THR A 64 -38.26 22.91 31.93
C THR A 64 -39.59 22.31 31.50
N PHE A 65 -39.62 21.53 30.41
CA PHE A 65 -40.81 20.78 29.98
C PHE A 65 -41.20 19.68 30.97
N ILE A 66 -40.23 18.90 31.46
CA ILE A 66 -40.47 17.91 32.52
C ILE A 66 -40.96 18.60 33.80
N ALA A 67 -40.32 19.70 34.20
CA ALA A 67 -40.71 20.44 35.39
C ALA A 67 -42.14 21.00 35.28
N SER A 68 -42.51 21.58 34.13
CA SER A 68 -43.88 22.08 33.91
C SER A 68 -44.91 20.94 33.91
N GLY A 69 -44.60 19.80 33.29
CA GLY A 69 -45.43 18.60 33.37
C GLY A 69 -45.64 18.09 34.80
N LEU A 70 -44.58 18.07 35.62
CA LEU A 70 -44.68 17.71 37.04
C LEU A 70 -45.53 18.70 37.83
N THR A 71 -45.40 20.01 37.58
CA THR A 71 -46.25 21.01 38.26
C THR A 71 -47.73 20.86 37.91
N LEU A 72 -48.05 20.52 36.66
CA LEU A 72 -49.43 20.25 36.22
C LEU A 72 -50.00 18.97 36.85
N PHE A 73 -49.15 17.99 37.15
CA PHE A 73 -49.56 16.73 37.77
C PHE A 73 -49.77 16.85 39.28
N LEU A 74 -48.92 17.61 39.98
CA LEU A 74 -48.90 17.69 41.44
C LEU A 74 -49.83 18.77 42.01
N TRP A 75 -50.24 19.77 41.21
CA TRP A 75 -51.00 20.92 41.67
C TRP A 75 -52.24 21.16 40.80
N GLU A 76 -53.27 21.82 41.33
CA GLU A 76 -54.37 22.33 40.51
C GLU A 76 -53.80 23.32 39.48
N ALA A 77 -53.85 22.90 38.22
CA ALA A 77 -53.19 23.58 37.12
C ALA A 77 -53.87 24.92 36.78
N SER A 78 -53.13 26.01 36.89
CA SER A 78 -53.56 27.30 36.36
C SER A 78 -53.54 27.29 34.81
N GLN A 79 -54.35 28.14 34.18
CA GLN A 79 -54.30 28.33 32.73
C GLN A 79 -52.90 28.73 32.23
N ALA A 80 -52.16 29.51 33.02
CA ALA A 80 -50.79 29.89 32.71
C ALA A 80 -49.82 28.69 32.67
N ALA A 81 -50.01 27.69 33.54
CA ALA A 81 -49.17 26.48 33.54
C ALA A 81 -49.39 25.63 32.28
N TRP A 82 -50.64 25.49 31.83
CA TRP A 82 -50.96 24.82 30.57
C TRP A 82 -50.40 25.56 29.35
N LEU A 83 -50.53 26.89 29.31
CA LEU A 83 -49.96 27.71 28.24
C LEU A 83 -48.43 27.56 28.17
N LEU A 84 -47.75 27.57 29.32
CA LEU A 84 -46.31 27.35 29.38
C LEU A 84 -45.92 25.95 28.88
N PHE A 85 -46.64 24.90 29.28
CA PHE A 85 -46.38 23.53 28.84
C PHE A 85 -46.51 23.38 27.32
N PHE A 86 -47.59 23.87 26.71
CA PHE A 86 -47.78 23.81 25.26
C PHE A 86 -46.82 24.73 24.50
N ALA A 87 -46.45 25.88 25.07
CA ALA A 87 -45.43 26.76 24.48
C ALA A 87 -44.06 26.06 24.43
N LEU A 88 -43.64 25.40 25.52
CA LEU A 88 -42.39 24.62 25.56
C LEU A 88 -42.42 23.47 24.54
N LEU A 89 -43.54 22.75 24.45
CA LEU A 89 -43.75 21.70 23.45
C LEU A 89 -43.63 22.26 22.02
N GLY A 90 -44.26 23.40 21.74
CA GLY A 90 -44.20 24.09 20.46
C GLY A 90 -42.76 24.54 20.10
N CYS A 91 -42.01 25.05 21.07
CA CYS A 91 -40.60 25.40 20.88
C CYS A 91 -39.74 24.17 20.54
N GLN A 92 -39.95 23.04 21.23
CA GLN A 92 -39.24 21.78 20.92
C GLN A 92 -39.59 21.25 19.53
N PHE A 93 -40.87 21.31 19.15
CA PHE A 93 -41.32 20.94 17.81
C PHE A 93 -40.68 21.83 16.73
N LEU A 94 -40.64 23.14 16.95
CA LEU A 94 -40.01 24.10 16.03
C LEU A 94 -38.52 23.81 15.84
N LEU A 95 -37.77 23.51 16.91
CA LEU A 95 -36.36 23.13 16.80
C LEU A 95 -36.16 21.85 15.99
N SER A 96 -37.03 20.86 16.22
CA SER A 96 -37.01 19.61 15.47
C SER A 96 -37.29 19.84 13.98
N LEU A 97 -38.21 20.74 13.63
CA LEU A 97 -38.47 21.11 12.24
C LEU A 97 -37.29 21.86 11.60
N LEU A 98 -36.72 22.85 12.29
CA LEU A 98 -35.65 23.70 11.75
C LEU A 98 -34.33 22.96 11.54
N PHE A 99 -33.98 22.03 12.45
CA PHE A 99 -32.66 21.37 12.44
C PHE A 99 -32.72 19.86 12.19
N GLY A 100 -33.90 19.24 12.19
CA GLY A 100 -34.05 17.80 12.03
C GLY A 100 -33.43 17.28 10.72
N GLY A 101 -33.58 18.01 9.62
CA GLY A 101 -32.94 17.66 8.35
C GLY A 101 -31.40 17.64 8.42
N GLN A 102 -30.79 18.62 9.11
CA GLN A 102 -29.33 18.69 9.27
C GLN A 102 -28.81 17.58 10.20
N ILE A 103 -29.54 17.26 11.27
CA ILE A 103 -29.18 16.16 12.16
C ILE A 103 -29.33 14.82 11.43
N HIS A 104 -30.35 14.69 10.58
CA HIS A 104 -30.57 13.51 9.77
C HIS A 104 -29.40 13.23 8.81
N THR A 105 -28.92 14.25 8.10
CA THR A 105 -27.76 14.09 7.21
C THR A 105 -26.49 13.75 7.97
N LEU A 106 -26.29 14.34 9.16
CA LEU A 106 -25.16 13.99 10.03
C LEU A 106 -25.21 12.53 10.50
N PHE A 107 -26.38 12.01 10.89
CA PHE A 107 -26.50 10.60 11.25
C PHE A 107 -26.33 9.67 10.06
N HIS A 108 -26.83 10.03 8.88
CA HIS A 108 -26.69 9.21 7.68
C HIS A 108 -25.22 8.94 7.30
N HIS A 109 -24.35 9.94 7.48
CA HIS A 109 -22.91 9.78 7.26
C HIS A 109 -22.23 8.78 8.22
N VAL A 110 -22.84 8.50 9.39
CA VAL A 110 -22.30 7.58 10.40
C VAL A 110 -23.01 6.23 10.38
N SER A 111 -24.32 6.22 10.07
CA SER A 111 -25.17 5.02 10.16
C SER A 111 -24.95 4.02 9.03
N SER A 112 -24.44 4.45 7.87
CA SER A 112 -24.07 3.54 6.78
C SER A 112 -22.96 2.55 7.17
N GLY A 113 -22.19 2.84 8.23
CA GLY A 113 -21.10 2.02 8.72
C GLY A 113 -21.42 1.05 9.86
N ARG A 114 -22.70 0.75 10.18
CA ARG A 114 -23.01 -0.13 11.33
C ARG A 114 -22.40 -1.54 11.18
N GLY A 115 -22.56 -2.15 10.01
CA GLY A 115 -21.96 -3.46 9.72
C GLY A 115 -20.43 -3.37 9.66
N GLU A 116 -19.92 -2.27 9.11
CA GLU A 116 -18.47 -1.99 9.02
C GLU A 116 -17.83 -1.95 10.41
N VAL A 117 -18.38 -1.17 11.35
CA VAL A 117 -17.82 -1.04 12.71
C VAL A 117 -17.77 -2.37 13.44
N GLN A 118 -18.79 -3.23 13.28
CA GLN A 118 -18.83 -4.53 13.92
C GLN A 118 -17.74 -5.47 13.36
N ASN A 119 -17.55 -5.51 12.05
CA ASN A 119 -16.53 -6.35 11.42
C ASN A 119 -15.10 -5.86 11.81
N TYR A 120 -14.88 -4.54 11.91
CA TYR A 120 -13.62 -4.01 12.43
C TYR A 120 -13.39 -4.33 13.91
N LEU A 121 -14.44 -4.33 14.73
CA LEU A 121 -14.35 -4.71 16.14
C LEU A 121 -13.78 -6.14 16.29
N GLU A 122 -14.23 -7.07 15.46
CA GLU A 122 -13.74 -8.45 15.47
C GLU A 122 -12.25 -8.54 15.11
N LEU A 123 -11.80 -7.76 14.11
CA LEU A 123 -10.37 -7.65 13.77
C LEU A 123 -9.53 -7.08 14.92
N PHE A 124 -9.99 -6.00 15.57
CA PHE A 124 -9.30 -5.44 16.72
C PHE A 124 -9.25 -6.42 17.90
N GLN A 125 -10.32 -7.19 18.12
CA GLN A 125 -10.35 -8.21 19.16
C GLN A 125 -9.37 -9.34 18.88
N LEU A 126 -9.27 -9.79 17.64
CA LEU A 126 -8.33 -10.83 17.23
C LEU A 126 -6.88 -10.39 17.53
N ILE A 127 -6.50 -9.17 17.17
CA ILE A 127 -5.14 -8.64 17.39
C ILE A 127 -4.84 -8.42 18.88
N ASP A 128 -5.82 -8.01 19.69
CA ASP A 128 -5.60 -7.75 21.12
C ASP A 128 -5.40 -9.04 21.94
N GLN A 129 -6.05 -10.14 21.54
CA GLN A 129 -5.97 -11.43 22.22
C GLN A 129 -4.66 -12.17 21.97
N GLU A 130 -3.97 -11.85 20.88
CA GLU A 130 -2.75 -12.53 20.50
C GLU A 130 -1.54 -12.05 21.34
N PRO A 131 -0.78 -12.98 21.96
CA PRO A 131 0.45 -12.64 22.64
C PRO A 131 1.50 -12.24 21.60
N VAL A 132 2.07 -11.04 21.72
CA VAL A 132 3.10 -10.53 20.82
C VAL A 132 4.35 -10.14 21.59
N THR A 133 5.52 -10.42 21.02
CA THR A 133 6.84 -10.25 21.65
C THR A 133 7.74 -9.31 20.88
N SER A 134 7.64 -9.26 19.56
CA SER A 134 8.41 -8.34 18.73
C SER A 134 8.02 -6.89 19.00
N ALA A 135 9.03 -6.02 19.09
CA ALA A 135 8.83 -4.60 19.41
C ALA A 135 7.86 -3.90 18.46
N LYS A 136 7.84 -4.27 17.18
CA LYS A 136 6.91 -3.71 16.18
C LYS A 136 5.47 -4.11 16.46
N LEU A 137 5.20 -5.39 16.70
CA LEU A 137 3.84 -5.85 16.97
C LEU A 137 3.34 -5.33 18.32
N VAL A 138 4.21 -5.23 19.33
CA VAL A 138 3.88 -4.58 20.61
C VAL A 138 3.52 -3.10 20.40
N ALA A 139 4.30 -2.37 19.59
CA ALA A 139 4.01 -0.96 19.29
C ALA A 139 2.71 -0.79 18.49
N LEU A 140 2.48 -1.63 17.47
CA LEU A 140 1.24 -1.65 16.69
C LEU A 140 0.05 -1.99 17.58
N ARG A 141 0.19 -2.99 18.45
CA ARG A 141 -0.84 -3.33 19.43
C ARG A 141 -1.07 -2.18 20.38
N LYS A 142 -0.06 -1.47 20.90
CA LYS A 142 -0.27 -0.28 21.75
C LYS A 142 -0.96 0.88 21.02
N GLN A 143 -0.67 1.04 19.73
CA GLN A 143 -1.32 2.05 18.88
C GLN A 143 -2.77 1.68 18.54
N ALA A 144 -3.02 0.40 18.26
CA ALA A 144 -4.32 -0.21 17.97
C ALA A 144 -5.10 -0.66 19.23
N THR A 145 -4.48 -0.60 20.41
CA THR A 145 -5.04 -1.02 21.70
C THR A 145 -4.41 -0.13 22.75
N LEU A 146 -5.14 0.93 23.12
CA LEU A 146 -4.79 1.72 24.29
C LEU A 146 -4.83 0.76 25.50
N GLU A 147 -3.78 0.81 26.32
CA GLU A 147 -3.58 -0.06 27.50
C GLU A 147 -4.93 -0.42 28.16
N ASN A 148 -5.22 -1.73 28.27
CA ASN A 148 -6.46 -2.33 28.79
C ASN A 148 -7.71 -2.30 27.86
N GLY A 149 -7.59 -2.74 26.60
CA GLY A 149 -8.76 -3.02 25.74
C GLY A 149 -9.59 -1.78 25.35
N GLY A 150 -8.95 -0.60 25.35
CA GLY A 150 -9.64 0.68 25.21
C GLY A 150 -10.38 0.88 23.88
N ILE A 151 -9.84 0.36 22.77
CA ILE A 151 -10.42 0.56 21.43
C ILE A 151 -11.72 -0.20 21.29
N HIS A 152 -11.70 -1.49 21.62
CA HIS A 152 -12.89 -2.34 21.62
C HIS A 152 -14.01 -1.69 22.43
N ARG A 153 -13.70 -1.20 23.63
CA ARG A 153 -14.69 -0.48 24.47
C ARG A 153 -15.21 0.79 23.79
N ARG A 154 -14.36 1.59 23.14
CA ARG A 154 -14.73 2.88 22.53
C ARG A 154 -15.49 2.70 21.21
N LEU A 155 -15.10 1.76 20.37
CA LEU A 155 -15.83 1.42 19.16
C LEU A 155 -17.16 0.71 19.50
N ARG A 156 -17.20 -0.12 20.55
CA ARG A 156 -18.47 -0.63 21.08
C ARG A 156 -19.37 0.49 21.60
N GLN A 157 -18.81 1.49 22.31
CA GLN A 157 -19.55 2.69 22.71
C GLN A 157 -20.12 3.43 21.48
N LEU A 158 -19.33 3.59 20.42
CA LEU A 158 -19.82 4.18 19.17
C LEU A 158 -20.97 3.35 18.56
N GLY A 159 -20.83 2.02 18.52
CA GLY A 159 -21.89 1.11 18.11
C GLY A 159 -23.17 1.26 18.95
N SER A 160 -23.05 1.40 20.26
CA SER A 160 -24.20 1.66 21.15
C SER A 160 -24.85 3.02 20.88
N ILE A 161 -24.06 4.08 20.63
CA ILE A 161 -24.59 5.40 20.26
C ILE A 161 -25.35 5.31 18.92
N MET A 162 -24.85 4.51 17.96
CA MET A 162 -25.54 4.27 16.68
C MET A 162 -26.85 3.51 16.83
N ILE A 163 -26.98 2.61 17.82
CA ILE A 163 -28.27 1.98 18.13
C ILE A 163 -29.28 3.05 18.57
N LEU A 164 -28.86 3.99 19.43
CA LEU A 164 -29.73 5.08 19.91
C LEU A 164 -30.13 6.05 18.80
N ALA A 165 -29.24 6.32 17.84
CA ALA A 165 -29.51 7.18 16.67
C ALA A 165 -30.49 6.54 15.67
N ASN A 166 -30.56 5.20 15.64
CA ASN A 166 -31.38 4.45 14.69
C ASN A 166 -32.77 4.07 15.23
N LEU A 167 -33.15 4.47 16.45
CA LEU A 167 -34.48 4.18 17.02
C LEU A 167 -35.64 4.67 16.14
N ARG A 168 -35.42 5.69 15.31
CA ARG A 168 -36.40 6.20 14.34
C ARG A 168 -36.67 5.29 13.14
N HIS A 169 -35.75 4.37 12.82
CA HIS A 169 -35.78 3.60 11.57
C HIS A 169 -36.43 2.22 11.71
N SER A 170 -36.64 1.74 12.93
CA SER A 170 -37.35 0.47 13.17
C SER A 170 -38.83 0.76 13.51
N ALA A 171 -39.74 0.06 12.83
CA ALA A 171 -41.18 0.20 13.02
C ALA A 171 -41.61 -0.03 14.49
N MET A 172 -40.93 -0.92 15.20
CA MET A 172 -41.20 -1.22 16.61
C MET A 172 -40.74 -0.08 17.54
N THR A 173 -39.59 0.53 17.26
CA THR A 173 -39.01 1.57 18.14
C THR A 173 -39.47 2.99 17.78
N PHE A 174 -40.11 3.17 16.63
CA PHE A 174 -40.57 4.48 16.16
C PHE A 174 -41.53 5.18 17.12
N PRO A 175 -42.58 4.56 17.69
CA PRO A 175 -43.48 5.24 18.62
C PRO A 175 -42.75 5.73 19.89
N LEU A 176 -41.82 4.92 20.40
CA LEU A 176 -40.97 5.29 21.53
C LEU A 176 -40.07 6.47 21.17
N TRP A 177 -39.42 6.40 20.01
CA TRP A 177 -38.59 7.51 19.51
C TRP A 177 -39.40 8.79 19.34
N LEU A 178 -40.63 8.72 18.82
CA LEU A 178 -41.48 9.90 18.62
C LEU A 178 -41.75 10.62 19.94
N VAL A 179 -42.11 9.88 20.99
CA VAL A 179 -42.35 10.45 22.34
C VAL A 179 -41.06 11.08 22.88
N LEU A 180 -39.92 10.41 22.76
CA LEU A 180 -38.63 10.93 23.21
C LEU A 180 -38.18 12.16 22.39
N GLN A 181 -38.44 12.18 21.08
CA GLN A 181 -38.07 13.28 20.21
C GLN A 181 -38.92 14.52 20.50
N VAL A 182 -40.23 14.34 20.65
CA VAL A 182 -41.19 15.43 20.89
C VAL A 182 -41.06 16.02 22.30
N GLY A 183 -40.80 15.20 23.31
CA GLY A 183 -40.71 15.66 24.70
C GLY A 183 -39.30 16.02 25.18
N LEU A 184 -38.26 15.41 24.60
CA LEU A 184 -36.89 15.51 25.10
C LEU A 184 -35.86 15.91 24.03
N LEU A 185 -36.24 16.16 22.78
CA LEU A 185 -35.28 16.44 21.69
C LEU A 185 -34.22 15.33 21.53
N TRP A 186 -34.64 14.06 21.63
CA TRP A 186 -33.79 12.87 21.62
C TRP A 186 -32.61 12.92 20.64
N ASP A 187 -32.86 13.22 19.36
CA ASP A 187 -31.84 13.24 18.31
C ASP A 187 -30.72 14.25 18.60
N PHE A 188 -31.03 15.37 19.25
CA PHE A 188 -30.02 16.35 19.65
C PHE A 188 -29.14 15.83 20.79
N HIS A 189 -29.71 15.11 21.75
CA HIS A 189 -28.93 14.50 22.84
C HIS A 189 -28.04 13.37 22.31
N VAL A 190 -28.55 12.53 21.43
CA VAL A 190 -27.75 11.48 20.78
C VAL A 190 -26.61 12.10 19.96
N LEU A 191 -26.89 13.17 19.20
CA LEU A 191 -25.85 13.90 18.47
C LEU A 191 -24.81 14.54 19.41
N ALA A 192 -25.23 15.09 20.55
CA ALA A 192 -24.31 15.65 21.54
C ALA A 192 -23.40 14.57 22.15
N ILE A 193 -23.94 13.39 22.46
CA ILE A 193 -23.16 12.23 22.94
C ILE A 193 -22.17 11.77 21.86
N LEU A 194 -22.63 11.68 20.61
CA LEU A 194 -21.81 11.29 19.47
C LEU A 194 -20.66 12.28 19.21
N GLU A 195 -20.94 13.59 19.20
CA GLU A 195 -19.92 14.62 19.04
C GLU A 195 -18.97 14.68 20.23
N THR A 196 -19.42 14.38 21.45
CA THR A 196 -18.54 14.30 22.63
C THR A 196 -17.58 13.11 22.52
N TRP A 197 -18.08 11.96 22.03
CA TRP A 197 -17.23 10.81 21.73
C TRP A 197 -16.18 11.16 20.67
N LYS A 198 -16.61 11.82 19.59
CA LYS A 198 -15.75 12.30 18.51
C LYS A 198 -14.70 13.30 19.01
N GLN A 199 -15.07 14.26 19.85
CA GLN A 199 -14.14 15.22 20.45
C GLN A 199 -13.06 14.51 21.29
N ARG A 200 -13.41 13.42 21.97
CA ARG A 200 -12.50 12.70 22.87
C ARG A 200 -11.58 11.72 22.16
N TYR A 201 -12.07 11.08 21.08
CA TYR A 201 -11.40 9.94 20.47
C TYR A 201 -11.16 10.06 18.97
N GLY A 202 -11.82 10.99 18.28
CA GLY A 202 -11.80 11.11 16.82
C GLY A 202 -10.40 11.25 16.23
N SER A 203 -9.53 12.05 16.87
CA SER A 203 -8.14 12.23 16.43
C SER A 203 -7.28 10.96 16.50
N GLN A 204 -7.71 9.94 17.24
CA GLN A 204 -6.99 8.67 17.38
C GLN A 204 -7.51 7.61 16.39
N VAL A 205 -8.70 7.78 15.82
CA VAL A 205 -9.34 6.75 14.99
C VAL A 205 -8.50 6.41 13.76
N ARG A 206 -7.90 7.41 13.10
CA ARG A 206 -6.97 7.19 11.98
C ARG A 206 -5.79 6.29 12.39
N SER A 207 -5.16 6.59 13.52
CA SER A 207 -3.96 5.85 13.95
C SER A 207 -4.29 4.39 14.31
N TRP A 208 -5.52 4.11 14.77
CA TRP A 208 -6.01 2.77 15.04
C TRP A 208 -6.11 1.94 13.76
N PHE A 209 -6.76 2.48 12.72
CA PHE A 209 -6.90 1.81 11.43
C PHE A 209 -5.56 1.68 10.69
N THR A 210 -4.68 2.69 10.78
CA THR A 210 -3.31 2.58 10.24
C THR A 210 -2.54 1.45 10.91
N ALA A 211 -2.66 1.29 12.23
CA ALA A 211 -1.99 0.21 12.95
C ALA A 211 -2.57 -1.17 12.60
N LEU A 212 -3.89 -1.28 12.46
CA LEU A 212 -4.57 -2.49 11.96
C LEU A 212 -4.07 -2.86 10.55
N GLY A 213 -4.05 -1.89 9.62
CA GLY A 213 -3.56 -2.10 8.26
C GLY A 213 -2.09 -2.47 8.20
N GLU A 214 -1.24 -1.90 9.05
CA GLU A 214 0.17 -2.30 9.11
C GLU A 214 0.34 -3.73 9.69
N TYR A 215 -0.49 -4.12 10.67
CA TYR A 215 -0.51 -5.48 11.20
C TYR A 215 -0.93 -6.49 10.13
N GLU A 216 -2.00 -6.22 9.38
CA GLU A 216 -2.45 -7.03 8.25
C GLU A 216 -1.36 -7.14 7.18
N ALA A 217 -0.73 -6.03 6.80
CA ALA A 217 0.35 -6.03 5.81
C ALA A 217 1.53 -6.90 6.26
N LEU A 218 1.91 -6.85 7.55
CA LEU A 218 2.92 -7.75 8.10
C LEU A 218 2.47 -9.21 8.11
N GLY A 219 1.20 -9.48 8.38
CA GLY A 219 0.59 -10.81 8.26
C GLY A 219 0.69 -11.36 6.83
N SER A 220 0.45 -10.53 5.81
CA SER A 220 0.61 -10.91 4.40
C SER A 220 2.07 -11.25 4.06
N LEU A 221 3.04 -10.44 4.50
CA LEU A 221 4.46 -10.75 4.32
C LEU A 221 4.92 -11.98 5.12
N ALA A 222 4.27 -12.25 6.25
CA ALA A 222 4.52 -13.45 7.04
C ALA A 222 4.00 -14.72 6.36
N ALA A 223 2.94 -14.64 5.57
CA ALA A 223 2.51 -15.74 4.71
C ALA A 223 3.59 -16.07 3.67
N LEU A 224 4.17 -15.05 3.01
CA LEU A 224 5.28 -15.26 2.08
C LEU A 224 6.48 -15.97 2.74
N HIS A 225 6.88 -15.56 3.95
CA HIS A 225 7.98 -16.25 4.65
C HIS A 225 7.62 -17.69 5.06
N HIS A 226 6.35 -17.93 5.39
CA HIS A 226 5.86 -19.26 5.74
C HIS A 226 5.91 -20.21 4.54
N ASP A 227 5.46 -19.74 3.38
CA ASP A 227 5.41 -20.52 2.14
C ASP A 227 6.81 -20.73 1.55
N ASP A 228 7.69 -19.73 1.67
CA ASP A 228 9.07 -19.76 1.17
C ASP A 228 10.11 -19.60 2.31
N PRO A 229 10.30 -20.62 3.17
CA PRO A 229 11.23 -20.53 4.31
C PRO A 229 12.71 -20.43 3.90
N ALA A 230 13.05 -20.81 2.67
CA ALA A 230 14.40 -20.71 2.11
C ALA A 230 14.78 -19.27 1.70
N TRP A 231 13.80 -18.37 1.58
CA TRP A 231 14.04 -16.97 1.23
C TRP A 231 14.68 -16.23 2.40
N SER A 232 15.76 -15.50 2.12
CA SER A 232 16.52 -14.80 3.15
C SER A 232 15.90 -13.45 3.51
N PHE A 233 16.04 -13.04 4.76
CA PHE A 233 15.78 -11.65 5.14
C PHE A 233 16.95 -10.76 4.73
N PRO A 234 16.69 -9.57 4.16
CA PRO A 234 17.73 -8.68 3.64
C PRO A 234 18.60 -8.11 4.76
N THR A 235 19.89 -7.89 4.47
CA THR A 235 20.78 -7.11 5.33
C THR A 235 20.89 -5.68 4.81
N MET A 236 20.56 -4.69 5.64
CA MET A 236 20.69 -3.29 5.25
C MET A 236 22.15 -2.84 5.31
N ALA A 237 22.66 -2.32 4.19
CA ALA A 237 23.99 -1.73 4.11
C ALA A 237 23.93 -0.19 4.20
N PRO A 238 25.01 0.48 4.63
CA PRO A 238 25.13 1.94 4.52
C PRO A 238 25.08 2.41 3.06
N ALA A 239 24.69 3.67 2.85
CA ALA A 239 24.73 4.31 1.53
C ALA A 239 26.12 4.21 0.87
N GLY A 240 26.17 4.07 -0.46
CA GLY A 240 27.40 3.89 -1.22
C GLY A 240 27.99 2.47 -1.20
N LYS A 241 27.38 1.52 -0.47
CA LYS A 241 27.72 0.09 -0.57
C LYS A 241 27.00 -0.58 -1.74
N PRO A 242 27.56 -1.68 -2.28
CA PRO A 242 26.94 -2.39 -3.39
C PRO A 242 25.63 -3.09 -3.00
N VAL A 243 24.83 -3.40 -4.02
CA VAL A 243 23.79 -4.42 -3.96
C VAL A 243 24.46 -5.78 -4.19
N GLN A 244 24.25 -6.72 -3.27
CA GLN A 244 24.79 -8.07 -3.34
C GLN A 244 23.65 -9.07 -3.11
N ALA A 245 23.48 -10.00 -4.03
CA ALA A 245 22.52 -11.09 -3.92
C ALA A 245 23.17 -12.42 -4.34
N ARG A 246 22.86 -13.50 -3.62
CA ARG A 246 23.24 -14.85 -4.01
C ARG A 246 22.01 -15.72 -4.21
N GLY A 247 22.04 -16.55 -5.24
CA GLY A 247 20.90 -17.36 -5.64
C GLY A 247 19.64 -16.51 -5.87
N LEU A 248 19.77 -15.34 -6.50
CA LEU A 248 18.65 -14.45 -6.81
C LEU A 248 17.72 -15.12 -7.83
N GLY A 249 16.47 -15.29 -7.45
CA GLY A 249 15.40 -15.74 -8.33
C GLY A 249 14.36 -14.64 -8.57
N HIS A 250 13.47 -14.88 -9.54
CA HIS A 250 12.30 -14.05 -9.76
C HIS A 250 11.12 -14.56 -8.90
N PRO A 251 10.57 -13.77 -7.94
CA PRO A 251 9.49 -14.18 -7.04
C PRO A 251 8.24 -14.77 -7.69
N LEU A 252 7.94 -14.38 -8.94
CA LEU A 252 6.75 -14.87 -9.68
C LEU A 252 7.01 -16.11 -10.55
N LEU A 253 8.24 -16.64 -10.57
CA LEU A 253 8.53 -17.91 -11.24
C LEU A 253 8.39 -19.07 -10.24
N THR A 254 7.82 -20.17 -10.70
CA THR A 254 7.72 -21.41 -9.92
C THR A 254 9.10 -22.01 -9.69
N ASP A 255 9.27 -22.75 -8.60
CA ASP A 255 10.55 -23.36 -8.24
C ASP A 255 11.15 -24.22 -9.36
N ASP A 256 10.31 -24.99 -10.08
CA ASP A 256 10.74 -25.86 -11.19
C ASP A 256 11.30 -25.11 -12.40
N SER A 257 10.87 -23.86 -12.62
CA SER A 257 11.28 -23.03 -13.76
C SER A 257 12.29 -21.95 -13.40
N ARG A 258 12.53 -21.73 -12.10
CA ARG A 258 13.32 -20.61 -11.58
C ARG A 258 14.79 -20.96 -11.51
N VAL A 259 15.57 -20.40 -12.43
CA VAL A 259 17.05 -20.45 -12.35
C VAL A 259 17.56 -19.26 -11.53
N ALA A 260 18.26 -19.59 -10.45
CA ALA A 260 18.82 -18.61 -9.53
C ALA A 260 20.21 -18.12 -9.99
N ASN A 261 20.49 -16.83 -9.83
CA ASN A 261 21.73 -16.19 -10.29
C ASN A 261 22.36 -15.31 -9.21
N ASP A 262 23.68 -15.23 -9.18
CA ASP A 262 24.38 -14.30 -8.28
C ASP A 262 24.49 -12.92 -8.92
N VAL A 263 24.32 -11.86 -8.13
CA VAL A 263 24.31 -10.48 -8.61
C VAL A 263 25.09 -9.58 -7.66
N GLU A 264 26.00 -8.79 -8.21
CA GLU A 264 26.68 -7.71 -7.51
C GLU A 264 26.65 -6.44 -8.36
N ILE A 265 26.15 -5.33 -7.79
CA ILE A 265 26.04 -4.03 -8.46
C ILE A 265 26.65 -2.98 -7.53
N GLY A 266 27.71 -2.31 -8.00
CA GLY A 266 28.47 -1.35 -7.22
C GLY A 266 29.84 -1.90 -6.81
N ASN A 267 30.84 -1.03 -6.78
CA ASN A 267 32.20 -1.23 -6.27
C ASN A 267 33.00 -2.44 -6.84
N PRO A 268 33.99 -2.25 -7.74
CA PRO A 268 34.40 -0.99 -8.37
C PRO A 268 33.46 -0.58 -9.52
N GLN A 269 32.77 -1.54 -10.14
CA GLN A 269 31.88 -1.30 -11.27
C GLN A 269 30.48 -0.95 -10.77
N CYS A 270 29.95 0.19 -11.22
CA CYS A 270 28.67 0.72 -10.78
C CYS A 270 27.48 0.17 -11.58
N CYS A 271 27.72 -0.51 -12.70
CA CYS A 271 26.66 -1.00 -13.58
C CYS A 271 26.89 -2.45 -14.04
N LEU A 272 25.85 -3.27 -14.12
CA LEU A 272 25.88 -4.53 -14.86
C LEU A 272 25.47 -4.30 -16.31
N LEU A 273 26.33 -4.69 -17.25
CA LEU A 273 26.02 -4.72 -18.68
C LEU A 273 25.65 -6.15 -19.08
N VAL A 274 24.35 -6.41 -19.21
CA VAL A 274 23.78 -7.74 -19.44
C VAL A 274 23.57 -7.96 -20.93
N THR A 275 24.33 -8.89 -21.50
CA THR A 275 24.27 -9.26 -22.92
C THR A 275 23.70 -10.66 -23.12
N GLY A 276 23.29 -10.96 -24.35
CA GLY A 276 22.72 -12.26 -24.72
C GLY A 276 21.59 -12.12 -25.73
N SER A 277 21.23 -13.24 -26.35
CA SER A 277 20.14 -13.34 -27.31
C SER A 277 18.79 -12.96 -26.70
N ASN A 278 17.79 -12.70 -27.55
CA ASN A 278 16.42 -12.52 -27.08
C ASN A 278 15.94 -13.80 -26.39
N MET A 279 15.04 -13.66 -25.41
CA MET A 279 14.49 -14.78 -24.62
C MET A 279 15.48 -15.46 -23.64
N SER A 280 16.77 -15.08 -23.65
CA SER A 280 17.80 -15.66 -22.77
C SER A 280 17.70 -15.34 -21.27
N GLY A 281 16.72 -14.52 -20.85
CA GLY A 281 16.47 -14.17 -19.44
C GLY A 281 16.96 -12.80 -18.99
N LYS A 282 17.51 -11.96 -19.88
CA LYS A 282 18.01 -10.60 -19.55
C LYS A 282 16.98 -9.76 -18.78
N SER A 283 15.79 -9.55 -19.35
CA SER A 283 14.71 -8.77 -18.71
C SER A 283 14.26 -9.38 -17.39
N THR A 284 14.25 -10.72 -17.29
CA THR A 284 13.89 -11.44 -16.06
C THR A 284 14.89 -11.18 -14.95
N LEU A 285 16.20 -11.15 -15.25
CA LEU A 285 17.23 -10.78 -14.28
C LEU A 285 17.02 -9.36 -13.75
N LEU A 286 16.85 -8.38 -14.64
CA LEU A 286 16.62 -6.98 -14.27
C LEU A 286 15.37 -6.82 -13.38
N ARG A 287 14.27 -7.49 -13.74
CA ARG A 287 13.03 -7.51 -12.93
C ARG A 287 13.25 -8.19 -11.57
N SER A 288 14.02 -9.27 -11.53
CA SER A 288 14.35 -9.97 -10.28
C SER A 288 15.10 -9.04 -9.32
N ILE A 289 16.07 -8.27 -9.82
CA ILE A 289 16.81 -7.29 -9.01
C ILE A 289 15.85 -6.24 -8.42
N GLY A 290 15.01 -5.63 -9.26
CA GLY A 290 14.08 -4.58 -8.83
C GLY A 290 13.01 -5.06 -7.85
N LEU A 291 12.43 -6.24 -8.10
CA LEU A 291 11.38 -6.79 -7.25
C LEU A 291 11.93 -7.23 -5.89
N ASN A 292 13.11 -7.88 -5.86
CA ASN A 292 13.74 -8.27 -4.60
C ASN A 292 14.23 -7.07 -3.79
N LEU A 293 14.72 -6.00 -4.44
CA LEU A 293 15.01 -4.75 -3.73
C LEU A 293 13.73 -4.12 -3.14
N SER A 294 12.61 -4.18 -3.85
CA SER A 294 11.32 -3.68 -3.33
C SER A 294 10.88 -4.48 -2.10
N LEU A 295 10.92 -5.82 -2.16
CA LEU A 295 10.67 -6.70 -1.03
C LEU A 295 11.62 -6.39 0.14
N ALA A 296 12.91 -6.20 -0.16
CA ALA A 296 13.91 -5.89 0.85
C ALA A 296 13.59 -4.59 1.61
N GLN A 297 13.22 -3.53 0.88
CA GLN A 297 12.87 -2.23 1.47
C GLN A 297 11.53 -2.25 2.22
N MET A 298 10.62 -3.17 1.90
CA MET A 298 9.42 -3.46 2.69
C MET A 298 9.73 -4.24 3.99
N GLY A 299 10.96 -4.75 4.15
CA GLY A 299 11.35 -5.65 5.23
C GLY A 299 10.81 -7.08 5.06
N SER A 300 10.43 -7.47 3.85
CA SER A 300 10.02 -8.83 3.52
C SER A 300 11.23 -9.76 3.37
N PRO A 301 11.07 -11.09 3.50
CA PRO A 301 12.02 -12.01 2.87
C PRO A 301 12.11 -11.74 1.36
N VAL A 302 13.27 -12.03 0.79
CA VAL A 302 13.56 -11.88 -0.65
C VAL A 302 13.84 -13.25 -1.26
N CYS A 303 13.50 -13.43 -2.53
CA CYS A 303 13.74 -14.62 -3.34
C CYS A 303 15.23 -14.78 -3.67
N ALA A 304 16.04 -14.96 -2.63
CA ALA A 304 17.48 -15.15 -2.68
C ALA A 304 17.96 -15.86 -1.41
N THR A 305 19.07 -16.59 -1.49
CA THR A 305 19.70 -17.21 -0.31
C THR A 305 20.48 -16.21 0.53
N TYR A 306 20.87 -15.08 -0.08
CA TYR A 306 21.49 -13.95 0.60
C TYR A 306 21.15 -12.65 -0.14
N TRP A 307 20.90 -11.58 0.62
CA TRP A 307 20.73 -10.23 0.09
C TRP A 307 21.31 -9.18 1.02
N LYS A 308 22.04 -8.23 0.44
CA LYS A 308 22.55 -7.04 1.13
C LYS A 308 22.51 -5.83 0.20
N SER A 309 21.90 -4.74 0.64
CA SER A 309 21.85 -3.52 -0.16
C SER A 309 21.66 -2.27 0.72
N PRO A 310 22.10 -1.09 0.26
CA PRO A 310 21.60 0.16 0.82
C PRO A 310 20.12 0.38 0.47
N PRO A 311 19.45 1.34 1.14
CA PRO A 311 18.20 1.91 0.64
C PRO A 311 18.45 2.60 -0.70
N LEU A 312 17.65 2.24 -1.71
CA LEU A 312 17.83 2.67 -3.09
C LEU A 312 16.49 3.05 -3.72
N ARG A 313 16.51 4.13 -4.52
CA ARG A 313 15.36 4.50 -5.36
C ARG A 313 15.46 3.78 -6.69
N ILE A 314 14.49 2.92 -6.97
CA ILE A 314 14.44 2.18 -8.24
C ILE A 314 13.88 3.10 -9.32
N MET A 315 14.59 3.17 -10.45
CA MET A 315 14.14 3.82 -11.67
C MET A 315 14.28 2.85 -12.83
N THR A 316 13.21 2.64 -13.59
CA THR A 316 13.20 1.62 -14.65
C THR A 316 12.81 2.21 -16.00
N SER A 317 13.40 1.69 -17.06
CA SER A 317 12.89 1.80 -18.43
C SER A 317 12.80 0.38 -18.98
N MET A 318 11.62 -0.24 -18.89
CA MET A 318 11.37 -1.60 -19.36
C MET A 318 9.97 -1.68 -19.96
N ARG A 319 9.83 -2.21 -21.18
CA ARG A 319 8.54 -2.31 -21.92
C ARG A 319 7.70 -1.03 -21.80
N VAL A 320 8.10 0.01 -22.52
CA VAL A 320 7.25 1.19 -22.70
C VAL A 320 6.03 0.75 -23.52
N SER A 321 4.87 0.58 -22.91
CA SER A 321 3.65 0.28 -23.65
C SER A 321 3.21 1.52 -24.42
N ASP A 322 2.91 1.37 -25.71
CA ASP A 322 2.31 2.43 -26.52
C ASP A 322 1.05 2.95 -25.82
N SER A 323 0.89 4.27 -25.84
CA SER A 323 -0.41 4.90 -25.60
C SER A 323 -0.86 5.49 -26.93
N LEU A 324 -1.56 4.67 -27.74
CA LEU A 324 -2.23 5.15 -28.96
C LEU A 324 -3.11 6.38 -28.64
N ASP A 325 -3.70 6.41 -27.44
CA ASP A 325 -4.52 7.50 -26.92
C ASP A 325 -3.78 8.85 -26.77
N GLN A 326 -2.44 8.86 -26.70
CA GLN A 326 -1.64 10.08 -26.53
C GLN A 326 -0.92 10.52 -27.81
N GLY A 327 -1.00 9.76 -28.91
CA GLY A 327 -0.34 10.08 -30.17
C GLY A 327 1.19 10.17 -30.10
N VAL A 328 1.78 9.61 -29.04
CA VAL A 328 3.23 9.62 -28.80
C VAL A 328 3.83 8.34 -29.36
N SER A 329 4.88 8.45 -30.19
CA SER A 329 5.61 7.27 -30.67
C SER A 329 6.36 6.59 -29.52
N PHE A 330 6.44 5.26 -29.56
CA PHE A 330 7.22 4.42 -28.63
C PHE A 330 8.61 5.02 -28.30
N TYR A 331 9.32 5.50 -29.31
CA TYR A 331 10.65 6.11 -29.15
C TYR A 331 10.62 7.39 -28.29
N PHE A 332 9.62 8.26 -28.48
CA PHE A 332 9.53 9.49 -27.70
C PHE A 332 9.10 9.21 -26.25
N ALA A 333 8.19 8.27 -26.02
CA ALA A 333 7.84 7.84 -24.67
C ALA A 333 9.06 7.24 -23.92
N GLU A 334 9.89 6.47 -24.61
CA GLU A 334 11.15 5.98 -24.09
C GLU A 334 12.14 7.11 -23.74
N LEU A 335 12.29 8.10 -24.64
CA LEU A 335 13.13 9.27 -24.37
C LEU A 335 12.64 10.09 -23.17
N GLN A 336 11.32 10.29 -23.04
CA GLN A 336 10.73 10.95 -21.87
C GLN A 336 11.06 10.18 -20.59
N ARG A 337 10.96 8.85 -20.61
CA ARG A 337 11.32 8.02 -19.47
C ARG A 337 12.79 8.15 -19.10
N LEU A 338 13.70 8.08 -20.07
CA LEU A 338 15.13 8.30 -19.82
C LEU A 338 15.41 9.70 -19.28
N LYS A 339 14.73 10.72 -19.80
CA LYS A 339 14.82 12.08 -19.30
C LYS A 339 14.40 12.18 -17.84
N GLU A 340 13.30 11.55 -17.43
CA GLU A 340 12.88 11.51 -16.03
C GLU A 340 13.97 10.92 -15.12
N ILE A 341 14.62 9.82 -15.55
CA ILE A 341 15.71 9.19 -14.81
C ILE A 341 16.89 10.15 -14.66
N VAL A 342 17.33 10.75 -15.77
CA VAL A 342 18.43 11.71 -15.80
C VAL A 342 18.12 12.93 -14.93
N ASP A 343 16.93 13.51 -15.04
CA ASP A 343 16.54 14.69 -14.26
C ASP A 343 16.42 14.35 -12.76
N THR A 344 15.94 13.15 -12.42
CA THR A 344 15.89 12.68 -11.03
C THR A 344 17.30 12.58 -10.44
N VAL A 345 18.25 11.99 -11.18
CA VAL A 345 19.65 11.88 -10.76
C VAL A 345 20.31 13.26 -10.62
N ARG A 346 20.05 14.19 -11.56
CA ARG A 346 20.58 15.56 -11.49
C ARG A 346 20.10 16.34 -10.27
N ASN A 347 18.83 16.15 -9.91
CA ASN A 347 18.21 16.82 -8.76
C ASN A 347 18.47 16.10 -7.43
N SER A 348 19.05 14.90 -7.47
CA SER A 348 19.43 14.13 -6.28
C SER A 348 20.75 14.64 -5.70
N THR A 349 20.74 15.87 -5.20
CA THR A 349 21.89 16.52 -4.54
C THR A 349 21.69 16.69 -3.03
N ALA A 350 20.51 16.33 -2.51
CA ALA A 350 20.23 16.46 -1.08
C ALA A 350 20.88 15.30 -0.28
N PRO A 351 21.55 15.58 0.85
CA PRO A 351 22.28 14.58 1.64
C PRO A 351 21.39 13.45 2.21
N ASN A 352 20.07 13.59 2.14
CA ASN A 352 19.10 12.63 2.67
C ASN A 352 18.34 11.84 1.58
N GLN A 353 18.68 11.99 0.30
CA GLN A 353 18.02 11.22 -0.75
C GLN A 353 18.73 9.88 -1.00
N PRO A 354 17.98 8.77 -1.14
CA PRO A 354 18.57 7.48 -1.46
C PRO A 354 19.20 7.52 -2.85
N GLN A 355 20.34 6.86 -2.98
CA GLN A 355 21.02 6.65 -4.26
C GLN A 355 20.09 5.92 -5.24
N ILE A 356 20.25 6.20 -6.53
CA ILE A 356 19.38 5.64 -7.57
C ILE A 356 19.93 4.32 -8.06
N LEU A 357 19.06 3.31 -8.14
CA LEU A 357 19.26 2.08 -8.88
C LEU A 357 18.50 2.18 -10.21
N PHE A 358 19.21 2.31 -11.32
CA PHE A 358 18.58 2.27 -12.65
C PHE A 358 18.53 0.84 -13.19
N LEU A 359 17.43 0.47 -13.84
CA LEU A 359 17.27 -0.80 -14.53
C LEU A 359 16.71 -0.53 -15.93
N LEU A 360 17.58 -0.62 -16.93
CA LEU A 360 17.32 -0.21 -18.30
C LEU A 360 17.30 -1.45 -19.19
N ASP A 361 16.13 -1.81 -19.71
CA ASP A 361 15.97 -3.00 -20.53
C ASP A 361 15.93 -2.58 -22.00
N GLU A 362 17.00 -2.89 -22.73
CA GLU A 362 17.01 -2.83 -24.19
C GLU A 362 16.63 -1.44 -24.74
N ILE A 363 17.28 -0.39 -24.23
CA ILE A 363 16.89 1.00 -24.51
C ILE A 363 17.28 1.52 -25.90
N LEU A 364 16.49 2.46 -26.43
CA LEU A 364 16.71 3.22 -27.66
C LEU A 364 16.78 2.34 -28.92
N GLN A 365 15.94 1.31 -29.00
CA GLN A 365 15.89 0.40 -30.16
C GLN A 365 15.33 1.02 -31.45
N GLY A 366 14.64 2.16 -31.35
CA GLY A 366 13.96 2.80 -32.49
C GLY A 366 14.82 3.68 -33.40
N THR A 367 16.15 3.73 -33.21
CA THR A 367 17.06 4.60 -33.99
C THR A 367 18.23 3.82 -34.64
N ASN A 368 19.02 4.50 -35.48
CA ASN A 368 20.24 3.96 -36.08
C ASN A 368 21.22 3.49 -35.00
N SER A 369 21.84 2.31 -35.21
CA SER A 369 22.80 1.70 -34.28
C SER A 369 23.87 2.68 -33.79
N ARG A 370 24.43 3.51 -34.68
CA ARG A 370 25.47 4.48 -34.31
C ARG A 370 24.93 5.59 -33.40
N GLU A 371 23.73 6.09 -33.66
CA GLU A 371 23.09 7.11 -32.82
C GLU A 371 22.71 6.52 -31.45
N ARG A 372 22.22 5.28 -31.46
CA ARG A 372 21.92 4.52 -30.25
C ARG A 372 23.16 4.36 -29.38
N HIS A 373 24.31 3.96 -29.93
CA HIS A 373 25.57 3.83 -29.19
C HIS A 373 25.94 5.12 -28.46
N ILE A 374 25.93 6.25 -29.20
CA ILE A 374 26.29 7.56 -28.66
C ILE A 374 25.32 7.95 -27.53
N ALA A 375 24.02 7.79 -27.75
CA ALA A 375 23.01 8.16 -26.77
C ALA A 375 23.08 7.29 -25.50
N VAL A 376 23.15 5.96 -25.64
CA VAL A 376 23.26 5.04 -24.49
C VAL A 376 24.54 5.32 -23.71
N GLN A 377 25.67 5.51 -24.38
CA GLN A 377 26.94 5.85 -23.74
C GLN A 377 26.82 7.15 -22.95
N GLN A 378 26.26 8.21 -23.54
CA GLN A 378 26.09 9.50 -22.87
C GLN A 378 25.18 9.40 -21.64
N VAL A 379 24.04 8.72 -21.76
CA VAL A 379 23.10 8.53 -20.65
C VAL A 379 23.76 7.75 -19.53
N LEU A 380 24.33 6.56 -19.81
CA LEU A 380 24.94 5.72 -18.79
C LEU A 380 26.12 6.42 -18.10
N THR A 381 27.01 7.05 -18.87
CA THR A 381 28.14 7.82 -18.31
C THR A 381 27.63 8.89 -17.35
N HIS A 382 26.63 9.67 -17.74
CA HIS A 382 26.05 10.71 -16.90
C HIS A 382 25.43 10.16 -15.61
N LEU A 383 24.71 9.04 -15.69
CA LEU A 383 24.12 8.39 -14.50
C LEU A 383 25.22 7.94 -13.52
N LEU A 384 26.27 7.31 -14.03
CA LEU A 384 27.36 6.76 -13.23
C LEU A 384 28.22 7.87 -12.60
N GLU A 385 28.51 8.94 -13.33
CA GLU A 385 29.22 10.14 -12.82
C GLU A 385 28.49 10.83 -11.67
N LYS A 386 27.15 10.76 -11.68
CA LYS A 386 26.30 11.27 -10.60
C LYS A 386 26.10 10.27 -9.46
N GLY A 387 26.84 9.16 -9.50
CA GLY A 387 26.83 8.13 -8.47
C GLY A 387 25.59 7.24 -8.50
N ALA A 388 24.82 7.19 -9.60
CA ALA A 388 23.82 6.14 -9.74
C ALA A 388 24.49 4.79 -10.01
N MET A 389 23.83 3.70 -9.63
CA MET A 389 24.27 2.34 -9.95
C MET A 389 23.12 1.60 -10.65
N GLY A 390 23.37 0.49 -11.32
CA GLY A 390 22.29 -0.14 -12.07
C GLY A 390 22.63 -1.38 -12.88
N ALA A 391 21.68 -1.76 -13.70
CA ALA A 391 21.84 -2.80 -14.72
C ALA A 391 21.22 -2.32 -16.03
N VAL A 392 21.89 -2.60 -17.13
CA VAL A 392 21.40 -2.35 -18.48
C VAL A 392 21.48 -3.64 -19.30
N SER A 393 20.40 -3.98 -20.00
CA SER A 393 20.40 -5.09 -20.95
C SER A 393 20.62 -4.56 -22.37
N THR A 394 21.36 -5.31 -23.18
CA THR A 394 21.55 -4.99 -24.60
C THR A 394 21.86 -6.24 -25.43
N HIS A 395 21.51 -6.20 -26.71
CA HIS A 395 22.01 -7.17 -27.70
C HIS A 395 23.31 -6.68 -28.37
N ASP A 396 23.72 -5.45 -28.10
CA ASP A 396 24.83 -4.78 -28.73
C ASP A 396 26.14 -5.01 -27.95
N LEU A 397 26.97 -5.93 -28.45
CA LEU A 397 28.23 -6.31 -27.78
C LEU A 397 29.27 -5.19 -27.82
N ASP A 398 29.17 -4.27 -28.78
CA ASP A 398 30.13 -3.18 -28.95
C ASP A 398 30.04 -2.18 -27.80
N LEU A 399 28.85 -2.00 -27.20
CA LEU A 399 28.67 -1.18 -26.00
C LEU A 399 29.58 -1.58 -24.84
N ALA A 400 29.92 -2.87 -24.73
CA ALA A 400 30.79 -3.38 -23.67
C ALA A 400 32.26 -3.03 -23.86
N GLN A 401 32.64 -2.61 -25.07
CA GLN A 401 34.02 -2.30 -25.44
C GLN A 401 34.32 -0.79 -25.40
N ILE A 402 33.29 0.05 -25.30
CA ILE A 402 33.42 1.51 -25.38
C ILE A 402 33.81 2.10 -24.01
N GLU A 403 34.83 2.94 -23.94
CA GLU A 403 35.11 3.76 -22.75
C GLU A 403 34.17 4.96 -22.66
N PRO A 404 33.70 5.37 -21.46
CA PRO A 404 34.09 4.88 -20.14
C PRO A 404 33.29 3.66 -19.64
N LEU A 405 32.38 3.10 -20.44
CA LEU A 405 31.51 2.00 -20.00
C LEU A 405 32.29 0.72 -19.69
N ARG A 406 33.31 0.41 -20.48
CA ARG A 406 34.18 -0.76 -20.26
C ARG A 406 34.81 -0.77 -18.85
N SER A 407 35.19 0.38 -18.33
CA SER A 407 35.77 0.52 -16.99
C SER A 407 34.73 0.63 -15.88
N ALA A 408 33.59 1.28 -16.14
CA ALA A 408 32.54 1.52 -15.14
C ALA A 408 31.52 0.38 -15.01
N CYS A 409 31.41 -0.49 -16.02
CA CYS A 409 30.44 -1.59 -16.07
C CYS A 409 31.12 -2.95 -15.90
N HIS A 410 30.42 -3.87 -15.25
CA HIS A 410 30.75 -5.29 -15.22
C HIS A 410 29.93 -6.01 -16.30
N ALA A 411 30.62 -6.53 -17.32
CA ALA A 411 30.00 -7.24 -18.41
C ALA A 411 29.63 -8.66 -17.98
N VAL A 412 28.36 -9.03 -18.21
CA VAL A 412 27.82 -10.36 -17.96
C VAL A 412 26.96 -10.79 -19.14
N HIS A 413 26.77 -12.09 -19.31
CA HIS A 413 25.97 -12.61 -20.41
C HIS A 413 25.17 -13.86 -20.04
N PHE A 414 24.10 -14.06 -20.79
CA PHE A 414 23.42 -15.34 -20.94
C PHE A 414 23.84 -15.99 -22.25
N ARG A 415 23.71 -17.31 -22.32
CA ARG A 415 24.10 -18.11 -23.48
C ARG A 415 22.95 -19.03 -23.88
N GLU A 416 22.77 -19.17 -25.18
CA GLU A 416 21.99 -20.23 -25.79
C GLU A 416 22.85 -21.45 -26.18
N THR A 417 22.23 -22.62 -26.18
CA THR A 417 22.76 -23.83 -26.79
C THR A 417 21.85 -24.25 -27.93
N ILE A 418 22.45 -24.65 -29.05
CA ILE A 418 21.72 -25.16 -30.20
C ILE A 418 22.08 -26.63 -30.34
N GLU A 419 21.08 -27.49 -30.24
CA GLU A 419 21.23 -28.94 -30.38
C GLU A 419 20.49 -29.42 -31.62
N LYS A 420 21.14 -30.28 -32.40
CA LYS A 420 20.51 -30.92 -33.56
C LYS A 420 19.74 -32.16 -33.08
N THR A 421 18.42 -32.10 -33.15
CA THR A 421 17.51 -33.21 -32.83
C THR A 421 16.97 -33.86 -34.11
N GLU A 422 16.37 -35.05 -34.00
CA GLU A 422 15.75 -35.75 -35.14
C GLU A 422 14.65 -34.93 -35.82
N THR A 423 14.00 -34.02 -35.09
CA THR A 423 12.94 -33.12 -35.58
C THR A 423 13.43 -31.74 -36.04
N GLY A 424 14.74 -31.49 -36.01
CA GLY A 424 15.35 -30.20 -36.38
C GLY A 424 16.32 -29.64 -35.33
N LEU A 425 16.78 -28.41 -35.53
CA LEU A 425 17.62 -27.69 -34.56
C LEU A 425 16.74 -27.12 -33.44
N ARG A 426 17.04 -27.47 -32.18
CA ARG A 426 16.38 -26.94 -30.98
C ARG A 426 17.31 -25.96 -30.28
N MET A 427 16.79 -24.76 -30.00
CA MET A 427 17.45 -23.75 -29.18
C MET A 427 17.00 -23.92 -27.72
N ASP A 428 17.97 -24.03 -26.82
CA ASP A 428 17.74 -24.16 -25.38
C ASP A 428 18.51 -23.07 -24.62
N PHE A 429 17.96 -22.67 -23.47
CA PHE A 429 18.50 -21.62 -22.62
C PHE A 429 18.62 -22.16 -21.20
N ASP A 430 19.83 -22.15 -20.65
CA ASP A 430 20.05 -22.58 -19.27
C ASP A 430 19.77 -21.48 -18.24
N TYR A 431 19.55 -20.24 -18.70
CA TYR A 431 19.27 -19.05 -17.90
C TYR A 431 20.31 -18.77 -16.80
N ARG A 432 21.57 -19.22 -16.98
CA ARG A 432 22.66 -18.97 -16.05
C ARG A 432 23.50 -17.76 -16.48
N LEU A 433 23.63 -16.82 -15.56
CA LEU A 433 24.44 -15.61 -15.71
C LEU A 433 25.93 -15.97 -15.65
N ARG A 434 26.70 -15.46 -16.60
CA ARG A 434 28.13 -15.70 -16.73
C ARG A 434 28.88 -14.38 -16.80
N ASN A 435 30.11 -14.37 -16.28
CA ASN A 435 30.99 -13.21 -16.39
C ASN A 435 31.55 -13.07 -17.82
N GLY A 436 31.77 -11.82 -18.23
CA GLY A 436 32.31 -11.47 -19.54
C GLY A 436 31.23 -11.26 -20.60
N ILE A 437 31.68 -11.02 -21.83
CA ILE A 437 30.83 -10.81 -23.00
C ILE A 437 30.58 -12.16 -23.68
N ALA A 438 29.38 -12.36 -24.23
CA ALA A 438 29.07 -13.55 -25.01
C ALA A 438 30.07 -13.74 -26.17
N THR A 439 30.67 -14.92 -26.28
CA THR A 439 31.67 -15.23 -27.32
C THR A 439 31.09 -15.95 -28.54
N THR A 440 29.84 -16.38 -28.49
CA THR A 440 29.18 -17.16 -29.56
C THR A 440 28.07 -16.33 -30.21
N THR A 441 28.19 -16.07 -31.51
CA THR A 441 27.15 -15.45 -32.32
C THR A 441 26.39 -16.53 -33.09
N ASN A 442 25.29 -17.02 -32.53
CA ASN A 442 24.49 -18.08 -33.16
C ASN A 442 23.40 -17.56 -34.14
N ALA A 443 23.46 -16.27 -34.50
CA ALA A 443 22.48 -15.64 -35.40
C ALA A 443 22.38 -16.35 -36.76
N LEU A 444 23.49 -16.86 -37.29
CA LEU A 444 23.50 -17.64 -38.54
C LEU A 444 22.80 -19.00 -38.38
N GLN A 445 22.99 -19.67 -37.24
CA GLN A 445 22.29 -20.94 -36.93
C GLN A 445 20.80 -20.71 -36.66
N LEU A 446 20.42 -19.52 -36.17
CA LEU A 446 19.02 -19.09 -36.07
C LEU A 446 18.35 -18.91 -37.44
N LEU A 447 19.08 -18.42 -38.44
CA LEU A 447 18.55 -18.35 -39.82
C LEU A 447 18.30 -19.76 -40.40
N GLU A 448 19.16 -20.73 -40.09
CA GLU A 448 18.92 -22.15 -40.43
C GLU A 448 17.68 -22.71 -39.71
N ILE A 449 17.51 -22.39 -38.42
CA ILE A 449 16.34 -22.83 -37.62
C ILE A 449 15.03 -22.32 -38.21
N VAL A 450 14.99 -21.08 -38.72
CA VAL A 450 13.78 -20.47 -39.32
C VAL A 450 13.60 -20.88 -40.79
N GLY A 451 14.53 -21.66 -41.36
CA GLY A 451 14.48 -22.09 -42.76
C GLY A 451 14.80 -21.00 -43.77
N LEU A 452 15.53 -19.96 -43.36
CA LEU A 452 15.86 -18.79 -44.18
C LEU A 452 17.19 -18.92 -44.94
N THR A 453 17.97 -19.98 -44.68
CA THR A 453 19.24 -20.24 -45.36
C THR A 453 19.07 -20.90 -46.74
N ASP A 454 17.87 -21.39 -47.07
CA ASP A 454 17.54 -21.97 -48.38
C ASP A 454 16.95 -20.92 -49.37
N LEU A 455 17.17 -19.63 -49.12
CA LEU A 455 16.78 -18.56 -50.04
C LEU A 455 17.81 -18.48 -51.20
N PRO A 456 17.37 -18.48 -52.47
CA PRO A 456 18.24 -18.59 -53.65
C PRO A 456 19.18 -17.41 -53.87
#